data_AF-A0A0B3ACY6-F1
#
_entry.id   AF-A0A0B3ACY6-F1
#
_cell.length_a   1.000
_cell.length_b   1.000
_cell.length_c   1.000
_cell.angle_alpha   90.00
_cell.angle_beta   90.00
_cell.angle_gamma   90.00
#
_symmetry.space_group_name_H-M   'P 1'
#
loop_
_entity.id
_entity.type
_entity.pdbx_description
1 polymer ?
#
loop_
_entity_poly.entity_id
_entity_poly.type
_entity_poly.pdbx_seq_one_letter_code
_entity_poly.pdbx_strand_id
1 'polypeptide(L)'
;MAKFTVFVSGVAEVVDETHDTKTLKFHRPQGLDFKPGQFLTMQFIGKDGLPEKKIRSFTIASSPEDEMIDITVKREGEMSNRMCDAEIGAKFRFSGPFGAFFLIEDDAKHHAMICGGSGVTPFRSFMRHVNQKKLGHKMTLFYSNKTPVDIIYREELEKLSAENPNIRNVLTITREEGHKWDSLTGRINKQVLLQYIPDIQNTIFYTCGPKGLINTVLDILKELGVKPENIKTERWN
;
A
#
# COMPACT_ATOMS: atom_id res chain seq x y z
N MET A 1 -21.92 6.42 -0.59
CA MET A 1 -20.87 6.99 -1.47
C MET A 1 -19.93 7.78 -0.57
N ALA A 2 -18.62 7.57 -0.68
CA ALA A 2 -17.64 8.37 0.05
C ALA A 2 -17.82 9.85 -0.27
N LYS A 3 -17.86 10.71 0.75
CA LYS A 3 -18.04 12.15 0.55
C LYS A 3 -16.73 12.75 0.09
N PHE A 4 -16.75 13.34 -1.11
CA PHE A 4 -15.65 14.16 -1.59
C PHE A 4 -15.38 15.30 -0.59
N THR A 5 -14.14 15.41 -0.14
CA THR A 5 -13.70 16.32 0.90
C THR A 5 -12.46 17.06 0.42
N VAL A 6 -12.41 18.36 0.70
CA VAL A 6 -11.23 19.22 0.52
C VAL A 6 -10.86 19.79 1.86
N PHE A 7 -9.59 19.68 2.23
CA PHE A 7 -9.11 20.17 3.52
C PHE A 7 -7.62 20.52 3.45
N VAL A 8 -7.15 21.25 4.46
CA VAL A 8 -5.72 21.55 4.66
C VAL A 8 -5.30 20.93 5.98
N SER A 9 -4.18 20.22 5.98
CA SER A 9 -3.56 19.71 7.21
C SER A 9 -2.05 19.93 7.18
N GLY A 10 -1.49 20.17 8.36
CA GLY A 10 -0.04 20.11 8.58
C GLY A 10 0.42 18.68 8.82
N VAL A 11 1.68 18.38 8.50
CA VAL A 11 2.35 17.15 8.96
C VAL A 11 2.38 17.16 10.48
N ALA A 12 1.78 16.16 11.11
CA ALA A 12 1.74 16.01 12.56
C ALA A 12 2.90 15.15 13.07
N GLU A 13 3.28 14.12 12.31
CA GLU A 13 4.35 13.18 12.65
C GLU A 13 5.05 12.72 11.35
N VAL A 14 6.33 12.38 11.48
CA VAL A 14 7.13 11.78 10.41
C VAL A 14 7.76 10.50 10.94
N VAL A 15 7.57 9.40 10.21
CA VAL A 15 8.18 8.10 10.50
C VAL A 15 9.14 7.74 9.35
N ASP A 16 10.37 7.39 9.68
CA ASP A 16 11.33 6.83 8.73
C ASP A 16 11.08 5.33 8.58
N GLU A 17 10.56 4.90 7.42
CA GLU A 17 10.22 3.49 7.16
C GLU A 17 11.43 2.71 6.63
N THR A 18 12.18 3.35 5.73
CA THR A 18 13.43 2.85 5.15
C THR A 18 14.36 4.03 4.89
N HIS A 19 15.56 3.75 4.38
CA HIS A 19 16.52 4.80 4.01
C HIS A 19 16.00 5.80 2.95
N ASP A 20 14.98 5.43 2.16
CA ASP A 20 14.44 6.23 1.06
C ASP A 20 12.91 6.44 1.13
N THR A 21 12.26 5.98 2.19
CA THR A 21 10.80 6.02 2.35
C THR A 21 10.40 6.56 3.72
N LYS A 22 9.44 7.48 3.74
CA LYS A 22 8.86 8.02 4.97
C LYS A 22 7.35 7.91 4.99
N THR A 23 6.76 7.79 6.17
CA THR A 23 5.33 8.01 6.40
C THR A 23 5.12 9.39 7.02
N LEU A 24 4.36 10.24 6.34
CA LEU A 24 3.88 11.51 6.88
C LEU A 24 2.48 11.30 7.44
N LYS A 25 2.26 11.62 8.72
CA LYS A 25 0.94 11.51 9.35
C LYS A 25 0.24 12.86 9.44
N PHE A 26 -1.06 12.86 9.21
CA PHE A 26 -1.90 14.06 9.22
C PHE A 26 -3.15 13.80 10.08
N HIS A 27 -3.65 14.84 10.74
CA HIS A 27 -4.94 14.75 11.43
C HIS A 27 -6.05 14.52 10.41
N ARG A 28 -6.88 13.50 10.65
CA ARG A 28 -8.03 13.21 9.80
C ARG A 28 -9.12 14.28 10.01
N PRO A 29 -9.62 14.93 8.95
CA PRO A 29 -10.73 15.86 9.11
C PRO A 29 -12.03 15.10 9.38
N GLN A 30 -12.92 15.72 10.14
CA GLN A 30 -14.24 15.16 10.39
C GLN A 30 -14.98 14.90 9.07
N GLY A 31 -15.55 13.70 8.92
CA GLY A 31 -16.36 13.33 7.76
C GLY A 31 -15.58 12.81 6.56
N LEU A 32 -14.24 12.73 6.60
CA LEU A 32 -13.49 11.96 5.61
C LEU A 32 -13.75 10.47 5.82
N ASP A 33 -14.56 9.90 4.96
CA ASP A 33 -14.85 8.47 4.87
C ASP A 33 -14.18 7.91 3.59
N PHE A 34 -13.45 6.81 3.72
CA PHE A 34 -12.72 6.19 2.61
C PHE A 34 -12.67 4.67 2.76
N LYS A 35 -12.55 3.97 1.64
CA LYS A 35 -12.31 2.53 1.62
C LYS A 35 -10.80 2.24 1.61
N PRO A 36 -10.34 1.18 2.28
CA PRO A 36 -8.92 0.86 2.31
C PRO A 36 -8.43 0.62 0.88
N GLY A 37 -7.35 1.30 0.48
CA GLY A 37 -6.81 1.33 -0.89
C GLY A 37 -7.09 2.60 -1.70
N GLN A 38 -8.07 3.41 -1.27
CA GLN A 38 -8.30 4.71 -1.90
C GLN A 38 -7.14 5.69 -1.63
N PHE A 39 -7.06 6.74 -2.45
CA PHE A 39 -5.99 7.73 -2.39
C PHE A 39 -6.52 9.15 -2.21
N LEU A 40 -5.63 10.04 -1.77
CA LEU A 40 -5.84 11.49 -1.76
C LEU A 40 -4.89 12.14 -2.77
N THR A 41 -5.33 13.23 -3.38
CA THR A 41 -4.44 14.14 -4.12
C THR A 41 -3.94 15.24 -3.18
N MET A 42 -2.66 15.56 -3.26
CA MET A 42 -1.96 16.49 -2.38
C MET A 42 -1.27 17.61 -3.17
N GLN A 43 -1.27 18.80 -2.59
CA GLN A 43 -0.53 19.98 -3.03
C GLN A 43 0.14 20.62 -1.82
N PHE A 44 1.40 21.05 -1.94
CA PHE A 44 1.99 21.91 -0.92
C PHE A 44 1.20 23.21 -0.82
N ILE A 45 1.09 23.75 0.39
CA ILE A 45 0.70 25.15 0.58
C ILE A 45 1.97 25.99 0.56
N GLY A 46 2.06 26.91 -0.40
CA GLY A 46 3.17 27.83 -0.57
C GLY A 46 3.28 28.84 0.57
N LYS A 47 4.38 29.60 0.60
CA LYS A 47 4.62 30.67 1.59
C LYS A 47 3.59 31.81 1.48
N ASP A 48 2.98 31.97 0.32
CA ASP A 48 1.86 32.89 0.04
C ASP A 48 0.51 32.39 0.59
N GLY A 49 0.47 31.19 1.18
CA GLY A 49 -0.74 30.55 1.70
C GLY A 49 -1.60 29.87 0.63
N LEU A 50 -1.16 29.85 -0.63
CA LEU A 50 -1.91 29.28 -1.75
C LEU A 50 -1.42 27.86 -2.09
N PRO A 51 -2.30 26.97 -2.59
CA PRO A 51 -1.87 25.65 -3.07
C PRO A 51 -0.95 25.75 -4.28
N GLU A 52 0.19 25.06 -4.24
CA GLU A 52 1.09 24.93 -5.38
C GLU A 52 0.43 24.20 -6.56
N LYS A 53 0.86 24.52 -7.78
CA LYS A 53 0.30 23.92 -9.01
C LYS A 53 0.54 22.41 -9.14
N LYS A 54 1.61 21.89 -8.52
CA LYS A 54 2.01 20.48 -8.66
C LYS A 54 1.16 19.61 -7.74
N ILE A 55 0.33 18.76 -8.34
CA ILE A 55 -0.53 17.80 -7.65
C ILE A 55 0.10 16.41 -7.72
N ARG A 56 0.02 15.64 -6.63
CA ARG A 56 0.37 14.22 -6.62
C ARG A 56 -0.66 13.40 -5.85
N SER A 57 -0.86 12.16 -6.27
CA SER A 57 -1.76 11.23 -5.62
C SER A 57 -0.98 10.26 -4.75
N PHE A 58 -1.46 10.01 -3.54
CA PHE A 58 -0.92 9.01 -2.64
C PHE A 58 -2.03 8.22 -1.98
N THR A 59 -1.87 6.90 -1.97
CA THR A 59 -2.74 5.98 -1.24
C THR A 59 -2.82 6.39 0.23
N ILE A 60 -4.01 6.32 0.82
CA ILE A 60 -4.17 6.42 2.26
C ILE A 60 -3.68 5.10 2.85
N ALA A 61 -2.50 5.10 3.47
CA ALA A 61 -1.85 3.89 3.97
C ALA A 61 -2.35 3.47 5.36
N SER A 62 -3.06 4.35 6.07
CA SER A 62 -3.76 4.04 7.32
C SER A 62 -5.08 3.33 7.03
N SER A 63 -5.66 2.68 8.05
CA SER A 63 -6.98 2.07 7.92
C SER A 63 -8.09 3.12 8.09
N PRO A 64 -9.30 2.87 7.55
CA PRO A 64 -10.47 3.73 7.76
C PRO A 64 -10.90 3.90 9.21
N GLU A 65 -10.37 3.10 10.14
CA GLU A 65 -10.64 3.17 11.57
C GLU A 65 -9.63 4.05 12.32
N ASP A 66 -8.50 4.38 11.69
CA ASP A 66 -7.46 5.21 12.31
C ASP A 66 -7.88 6.68 12.38
N GLU A 67 -7.52 7.34 13.48
CA GLU A 67 -7.75 8.79 13.70
C GLU A 67 -6.82 9.67 12.84
N MET A 68 -5.72 9.10 12.36
CA MET A 68 -4.71 9.78 11.54
C MET A 68 -4.73 9.24 10.11
N ILE A 69 -4.36 10.10 9.18
CA ILE A 69 -4.11 9.74 7.78
C ILE A 69 -2.61 9.52 7.63
N ASP A 70 -2.22 8.32 7.22
CA ASP A 70 -0.83 8.00 6.89
C ASP A 70 -0.62 8.11 5.38
N ILE A 71 0.35 8.93 4.98
CA ILE A 71 0.80 9.04 3.58
C ILE A 71 2.26 8.60 3.49
N THR A 72 2.49 7.46 2.86
CA THR A 72 3.83 6.92 2.65
C THR A 72 4.41 7.40 1.33
N VAL A 73 5.58 7.99 1.39
CA VAL A 73 6.26 8.56 0.23
C VAL A 73 7.63 7.92 0.10
N LYS A 74 7.91 7.37 -1.08
CA LYS A 74 9.22 6.89 -1.47
C LYS A 74 9.92 7.89 -2.39
N ARG A 75 11.22 8.11 -2.19
CA ARG A 75 12.03 9.02 -3.01
C ARG A 75 12.23 8.49 -4.43
N GLU A 76 11.41 8.95 -5.37
CA GLU A 76 11.48 8.53 -6.79
C GLU A 76 11.53 9.72 -7.78
N GLY A 77 11.49 10.95 -7.29
CA GLY A 77 11.57 12.16 -8.10
C GLY A 77 11.46 13.44 -7.28
N GLU A 78 11.61 14.59 -7.94
CA GLU A 78 11.67 15.90 -7.29
C GLU A 78 10.55 16.14 -6.26
N MET A 79 9.30 15.80 -6.59
CA MET A 79 8.17 16.04 -5.69
C MET A 79 8.15 15.08 -4.49
N SER A 80 8.35 13.78 -4.73
CA SER A 80 8.40 12.82 -3.63
C SER A 80 9.60 13.08 -2.72
N ASN A 81 10.72 13.56 -3.27
CA ASN A 81 11.88 13.96 -2.48
C ASN A 81 11.51 15.15 -1.58
N ARG A 82 10.94 16.23 -2.14
CA ARG A 82 10.43 17.36 -1.36
C ARG A 82 9.43 16.94 -0.28
N MET A 83 8.59 15.95 -0.55
CA MET A 83 7.64 15.42 0.44
C MET A 83 8.34 14.61 1.54
N CYS A 84 9.31 13.76 1.22
CA CYS A 84 10.13 13.08 2.22
C CYS A 84 10.97 14.06 3.06
N ASP A 85 11.27 15.25 2.52
CA ASP A 85 11.96 16.34 3.22
C ASP A 85 11.01 17.28 3.97
N ALA A 86 9.70 17.02 3.96
CA ALA A 86 8.73 17.85 4.65
C ALA A 86 8.86 17.72 6.17
N GLU A 87 9.00 18.86 6.85
CA GLU A 87 9.07 18.94 8.30
C GLU A 87 7.67 18.92 8.94
N ILE A 88 7.62 18.64 10.24
CA ILE A 88 6.41 18.79 11.05
C ILE A 88 5.88 20.22 10.91
N GLY A 89 4.56 20.34 10.69
CA GLY A 89 3.88 21.59 10.44
C GLY A 89 3.81 22.01 8.96
N ALA A 90 4.57 21.37 8.05
CA ALA A 90 4.44 21.62 6.62
C ALA A 90 2.99 21.34 6.16
N LYS A 91 2.36 22.32 5.50
CA LYS A 91 0.94 22.27 5.16
C LYS A 91 0.71 21.75 3.76
N PHE A 92 -0.32 20.91 3.64
CA PHE A 92 -0.77 20.35 2.38
C PHE A 92 -2.27 20.57 2.22
N ARG A 93 -2.69 20.92 1.00
CA ARG A 93 -4.09 20.81 0.58
C ARG A 93 -4.34 19.40 0.06
N PHE A 94 -5.39 18.79 0.57
CA PHE A 94 -5.88 17.48 0.18
C PHE A 94 -7.19 17.59 -0.58
N SER A 95 -7.41 16.69 -1.53
CA SER A 95 -8.74 16.39 -2.07
C SER A 95 -8.93 14.88 -2.26
N GLY A 96 -10.15 14.41 -2.01
CA GLY A 96 -10.53 12.99 -2.17
C GLY A 96 -11.57 12.55 -1.13
N PRO A 97 -11.70 11.23 -0.87
CA PRO A 97 -10.90 10.17 -1.45
C PRO A 97 -11.24 9.90 -2.92
N PHE A 98 -10.31 9.28 -3.63
CA PHE A 98 -10.44 8.85 -5.01
C PHE A 98 -10.00 7.39 -5.17
N GLY A 99 -10.22 6.83 -6.36
CA GLY A 99 -9.74 5.49 -6.73
C GLY A 99 -10.80 4.40 -6.58
N ALA A 100 -10.65 3.39 -7.43
CA ALA A 100 -11.49 2.18 -7.47
C ALA A 100 -10.73 0.90 -7.04
N PHE A 101 -9.45 1.04 -6.69
CA PHE A 101 -8.65 -0.02 -6.10
C PHE A 101 -8.83 0.00 -4.59
N PHE A 102 -9.85 -0.71 -4.12
CA PHE A 102 -10.11 -0.86 -2.69
C PHE A 102 -10.43 -2.31 -2.36
N LEU A 103 -10.36 -2.65 -1.07
CA LEU A 103 -10.72 -3.98 -0.60
C LEU A 103 -12.18 -4.28 -0.98
N ILE A 104 -12.38 -5.35 -1.72
CA ILE A 104 -13.70 -5.96 -1.86
C ILE A 104 -13.94 -6.75 -0.58
N GLU A 105 -14.93 -6.38 0.20
CA GLU A 105 -15.32 -7.14 1.39
C GLU A 105 -16.17 -8.34 0.95
N ASP A 106 -15.49 -9.47 0.70
CA ASP A 106 -16.08 -10.78 0.40
C ASP A 106 -15.32 -11.83 1.21
N ASP A 107 -15.93 -12.30 2.29
CA ASP A 107 -15.36 -13.25 3.24
C ASP A 107 -15.34 -14.70 2.72
N ALA A 108 -16.03 -14.99 1.62
CA ALA A 108 -15.94 -16.28 0.94
C ALA A 108 -14.68 -16.42 0.07
N LYS A 109 -13.97 -15.32 -0.21
CA LYS A 109 -12.80 -15.29 -1.09
C LYS A 109 -11.49 -15.12 -0.33
N HIS A 110 -10.42 -15.65 -0.91
CA HIS A 110 -9.05 -15.34 -0.51
C HIS A 110 -8.62 -14.05 -1.22
N HIS A 111 -7.96 -13.15 -0.51
CA HIS A 111 -7.32 -11.94 -1.04
C HIS A 111 -5.81 -12.17 -1.18
N ALA A 112 -5.33 -12.30 -2.41
CA ALA A 112 -3.91 -12.36 -2.72
C ALA A 112 -3.43 -10.96 -3.13
N MET A 113 -2.51 -10.37 -2.36
CA MET A 113 -2.00 -9.02 -2.55
C MET A 113 -0.55 -9.10 -3.00
N ILE A 114 -0.20 -8.55 -4.16
CA ILE A 114 1.14 -8.68 -4.75
C ILE A 114 1.74 -7.31 -5.04
N CYS A 115 2.84 -6.97 -4.35
CA CYS A 115 3.50 -5.68 -4.52
C CYS A 115 5.03 -5.73 -4.53
N GLY A 116 5.61 -4.58 -4.88
CA GLY A 116 7.00 -4.26 -4.61
C GLY A 116 7.19 -2.77 -4.30
N GLY A 117 8.20 -2.45 -3.49
CA GLY A 117 8.46 -1.09 -3.01
C GLY A 117 7.25 -0.47 -2.30
N SER A 118 6.96 0.80 -2.55
CA SER A 118 5.83 1.55 -1.95
C SER A 118 4.44 1.05 -2.39
N GLY A 119 4.36 0.06 -3.28
CA GLY A 119 3.10 -0.60 -3.66
C GLY A 119 2.43 -1.37 -2.52
N VAL A 120 3.10 -1.52 -1.37
CA VAL A 120 2.53 -2.12 -0.15
C VAL A 120 1.49 -1.23 0.54
N THR A 121 1.51 0.08 0.27
CA THR A 121 0.66 1.07 0.95
C THR A 121 -0.85 0.76 0.96
N PRO A 122 -1.51 0.39 -0.16
CA PRO A 122 -2.92 -0.02 -0.10
C PRO A 122 -3.11 -1.28 0.74
N PHE A 123 -2.17 -2.23 0.68
CA PHE A 123 -2.30 -3.51 1.37
C PHE A 123 -2.11 -3.38 2.87
N ARG A 124 -1.26 -2.44 3.32
CA ARG A 124 -1.21 -2.06 4.73
C ARG A 124 -2.59 -1.59 5.21
N SER A 125 -3.24 -0.70 4.46
CA SER A 125 -4.60 -0.23 4.78
C SER A 125 -5.60 -1.40 4.83
N PHE A 126 -5.54 -2.34 3.88
CA PHE A 126 -6.39 -3.54 3.86
C PHE A 126 -6.20 -4.39 5.12
N MET A 127 -4.95 -4.74 5.44
CA MET A 127 -4.63 -5.64 6.55
C MET A 127 -4.96 -5.01 7.90
N ARG A 128 -4.67 -3.71 8.09
CA ARG A 128 -5.08 -2.99 9.30
C ARG A 128 -6.60 -2.98 9.43
N HIS A 129 -7.33 -2.67 8.35
CA HIS A 129 -8.79 -2.65 8.36
C HIS A 129 -9.38 -4.00 8.78
N VAL A 130 -8.93 -5.09 8.14
CA VAL A 130 -9.38 -6.45 8.46
C VAL A 130 -9.05 -6.84 9.90
N ASN A 131 -7.85 -6.51 10.37
CA ASN A 131 -7.43 -6.82 11.73
C ASN A 131 -8.26 -6.05 12.78
N GLN A 132 -8.41 -4.74 12.61
CA GLN A 132 -9.11 -3.88 13.57
C GLN A 132 -10.61 -4.18 13.63
N LYS A 133 -11.24 -4.44 12.46
CA LYS A 133 -12.65 -4.83 12.36
C LYS A 133 -12.90 -6.32 12.67
N LYS A 134 -11.85 -7.12 12.84
CA LYS A 134 -11.92 -8.58 13.06
C LYS A 134 -12.68 -9.30 11.95
N LEU A 135 -12.48 -8.89 10.70
CA LEU A 135 -13.14 -9.50 9.55
C LEU A 135 -12.54 -10.89 9.25
N GLY A 136 -13.37 -11.79 8.71
CA GLY A 136 -12.98 -13.17 8.40
C GLY A 136 -12.13 -13.34 7.13
N HIS A 137 -11.73 -12.26 6.45
CA HIS A 137 -11.03 -12.33 5.17
C HIS A 137 -9.66 -13.00 5.30
N LYS A 138 -9.42 -14.02 4.47
CA LYS A 138 -8.09 -14.62 4.31
C LYS A 138 -7.24 -13.76 3.39
N MET A 139 -6.03 -13.43 3.83
CA MET A 139 -5.13 -12.50 3.17
C MET A 139 -3.74 -13.09 3.05
N THR A 140 -3.19 -13.12 1.84
CA THR A 140 -1.77 -13.42 1.60
C THR A 140 -1.12 -12.24 0.90
N LEU A 141 -0.16 -11.60 1.56
CA LEU A 141 0.70 -10.57 0.95
C LEU A 141 1.95 -11.23 0.36
N PHE A 142 2.18 -11.06 -0.94
CA PHE A 142 3.45 -11.35 -1.59
C PHE A 142 4.19 -10.04 -1.84
N TYR A 143 5.30 -9.85 -1.13
CA TYR A 143 6.02 -8.58 -1.15
C TYR A 143 7.45 -8.77 -1.63
N SER A 144 7.75 -8.27 -2.84
CA SER A 144 9.07 -8.34 -3.46
C SER A 144 9.84 -7.05 -3.27
N ASN A 145 11.03 -7.14 -2.65
CA ASN A 145 11.91 -6.01 -2.38
C ASN A 145 13.31 -6.24 -2.97
N LYS A 146 14.14 -5.18 -3.01
CA LYS A 146 15.53 -5.32 -3.46
C LYS A 146 16.32 -6.09 -2.42
N THR A 147 16.43 -5.53 -1.22
CA THR A 147 17.13 -6.10 -0.07
C THR A 147 16.21 -6.14 1.17
N PRO A 148 16.63 -6.77 2.28
CA PRO A 148 15.86 -6.78 3.53
C PRO A 148 15.60 -5.39 4.14
N VAL A 149 16.48 -4.41 3.90
CA VAL A 149 16.35 -3.04 4.43
C VAL A 149 15.44 -2.15 3.58
N ASP A 150 14.96 -2.67 2.45
CA ASP A 150 13.97 -2.00 1.59
C ASP A 150 12.52 -2.35 1.95
N ILE A 151 12.30 -3.24 2.92
CA ILE A 151 10.96 -3.71 3.29
C ILE A 151 10.25 -2.65 4.13
N ILE A 152 9.43 -1.84 3.47
CA ILE A 152 8.59 -0.82 4.12
C ILE A 152 7.58 -1.53 5.04
N TYR A 153 7.37 -1.00 6.25
CA TYR A 153 6.46 -1.54 7.27
C TYR A 153 6.79 -2.93 7.81
N ARG A 154 8.04 -3.41 7.68
CA ARG A 154 8.40 -4.79 8.02
C ARG A 154 7.89 -5.25 9.39
N GLU A 155 8.18 -4.50 10.44
CA GLU A 155 7.81 -4.88 11.81
C GLU A 155 6.29 -4.95 12.00
N GLU A 156 5.55 -3.99 11.43
CA GLU A 156 4.09 -3.98 11.49
C GLU A 156 3.48 -5.14 10.71
N LEU A 157 4.02 -5.44 9.53
CA LEU A 157 3.58 -6.58 8.74
C LEU A 157 3.77 -7.90 9.52
N GLU A 158 4.96 -8.12 10.07
CA GLU A 158 5.27 -9.29 10.89
C GLU A 158 4.33 -9.40 12.10
N LYS A 159 4.07 -8.28 12.79
CA LYS A 159 3.11 -8.22 13.89
C LYS A 159 1.69 -8.59 13.47
N LEU A 160 1.18 -8.05 12.36
CA LEU A 160 -0.17 -8.35 11.87
C LEU A 160 -0.36 -9.83 11.54
N SER A 161 0.65 -10.47 10.94
CA SER A 161 0.60 -11.94 10.68
C SER A 161 0.69 -12.77 11.96
N ALA A 162 1.39 -12.28 12.98
CA ALA A 162 1.47 -12.98 14.28
C ALA A 162 0.15 -12.88 15.07
N GLU A 163 -0.54 -11.74 15.00
CA GLU A 163 -1.78 -11.48 15.73
C GLU A 163 -3.03 -12.04 15.04
N ASN A 164 -3.03 -12.14 13.70
CA ASN A 164 -4.18 -12.59 12.94
C ASN A 164 -3.83 -13.79 12.04
N PRO A 165 -4.33 -15.01 12.36
CA PRO A 165 -4.00 -16.22 11.60
C PRO A 165 -4.55 -16.22 10.16
N ASN A 166 -5.48 -15.30 9.83
CA ASN A 166 -5.97 -15.14 8.46
C ASN A 166 -5.03 -14.26 7.60
N ILE A 167 -4.04 -13.59 8.19
CA ILE A 167 -3.08 -12.76 7.47
C ILE A 167 -1.74 -13.51 7.39
N ARG A 168 -1.23 -13.66 6.17
CA ARG A 168 0.08 -14.27 5.91
C ARG A 168 0.92 -13.36 5.03
N ASN A 169 2.16 -13.11 5.46
CA ASN A 169 3.16 -12.43 4.64
C ASN A 169 4.13 -13.42 4.00
N VAL A 170 4.37 -13.23 2.71
CA VAL A 170 5.34 -13.94 1.87
C VAL A 170 6.32 -12.90 1.35
N LEU A 171 7.39 -12.67 2.12
CA LEU A 171 8.41 -11.68 1.80
C LEU A 171 9.50 -12.33 0.94
N THR A 172 9.90 -11.66 -0.14
CA THR A 172 11.02 -12.08 -0.99
C THR A 172 11.93 -10.91 -1.32
N ILE A 173 13.23 -11.17 -1.41
CA ILE A 173 14.22 -10.19 -1.86
C ILE A 173 14.83 -10.62 -3.19
N THR A 174 15.22 -9.65 -4.01
CA THR A 174 15.86 -9.92 -5.30
C THR A 174 17.38 -9.82 -5.25
N ARG A 175 17.94 -9.32 -4.15
CA ARG A 175 19.36 -9.14 -3.90
C ARG A 175 19.65 -9.24 -2.40
N GLU A 176 20.64 -10.03 -2.01
CA GLU A 176 21.05 -10.15 -0.61
C GLU A 176 21.95 -8.98 -0.16
N GLU A 177 22.80 -8.45 -1.06
CA GLU A 177 23.69 -7.28 -0.84
C GLU A 177 24.39 -7.27 0.56
N GLY A 178 24.78 -8.44 1.06
CA GLY A 178 25.48 -8.58 2.35
C GLY A 178 24.56 -8.57 3.58
N HIS A 179 23.24 -8.52 3.39
CA HIS A 179 22.26 -8.68 4.46
C HIS A 179 21.88 -10.14 4.65
N LYS A 180 21.78 -10.57 5.91
CA LYS A 180 21.27 -11.91 6.22
C LYS A 180 19.79 -12.00 5.86
N TRP A 181 19.42 -13.01 5.08
CA TRP A 181 18.04 -13.28 4.69
C TRP A 181 17.77 -14.78 4.67
N ASP A 182 16.98 -15.25 5.63
CA ASP A 182 16.70 -16.68 5.84
C ASP A 182 15.34 -17.10 5.21
N SER A 183 14.83 -16.34 4.24
CA SER A 183 13.51 -16.54 3.62
C SER A 183 13.61 -16.60 2.08
N LEU A 184 12.48 -16.50 1.38
CA LEU A 184 12.40 -16.62 -0.07
C LEU A 184 13.28 -15.57 -0.78
N THR A 185 13.96 -16.00 -1.84
CA THR A 185 14.74 -15.13 -2.71
C THR A 185 14.25 -15.24 -4.16
N GLY A 186 14.45 -14.16 -4.91
CA GLY A 186 14.04 -14.04 -6.30
C GLY A 186 12.72 -13.30 -6.50
N ARG A 187 12.28 -13.25 -7.76
CA ARG A 187 11.03 -12.60 -8.16
C ARG A 187 9.85 -13.54 -7.92
N ILE A 188 8.69 -12.94 -7.62
CA ILE A 188 7.42 -13.66 -7.52
C ILE A 188 7.14 -14.35 -8.87
N ASN A 189 6.87 -15.64 -8.80
CA ASN A 189 6.61 -16.49 -9.95
C ASN A 189 5.39 -17.40 -9.70
N LYS A 190 5.00 -18.16 -10.73
CA LYS A 190 3.86 -19.07 -10.68
C LYS A 190 3.96 -20.09 -9.54
N GLN A 191 5.14 -20.67 -9.33
CA GLN A 191 5.37 -21.68 -8.30
C GLN A 191 5.13 -21.12 -6.89
N VAL A 192 5.64 -19.91 -6.63
CA VAL A 192 5.42 -19.22 -5.35
C VAL A 192 3.92 -18.95 -5.15
N LEU A 193 3.20 -18.44 -6.15
CA LEU A 193 1.76 -18.20 -6.00
C LEU A 193 1.00 -19.50 -5.68
N LEU A 194 1.26 -20.58 -6.41
CA LEU A 194 0.61 -21.87 -6.21
C LEU A 194 0.95 -22.53 -4.86
N GLN A 195 2.12 -22.25 -4.30
CA GLN A 195 2.50 -22.74 -2.98
C GLN A 195 1.64 -22.15 -1.86
N TYR A 196 1.22 -20.89 -2.00
CA TYR A 196 0.53 -20.15 -0.92
C TYR A 196 -0.95 -19.88 -1.19
N ILE A 197 -1.42 -20.04 -2.43
CA ILE A 197 -2.82 -19.87 -2.81
C ILE A 197 -3.39 -21.22 -3.28
N PRO A 198 -4.14 -21.94 -2.42
CA PRO A 198 -4.63 -23.28 -2.75
C PRO A 198 -5.77 -23.26 -3.78
N ASP A 199 -6.63 -22.23 -3.75
CA ASP A 199 -7.75 -22.08 -4.68
C ASP A 199 -7.62 -20.77 -5.47
N ILE A 200 -6.88 -20.86 -6.58
CA ILE A 200 -6.65 -19.73 -7.50
C ILE A 200 -7.96 -19.19 -8.09
N GLN A 201 -8.96 -20.05 -8.32
CA GLN A 201 -10.20 -19.66 -8.98
C GLN A 201 -11.13 -18.91 -8.02
N ASN A 202 -11.06 -19.22 -6.73
CA ASN A 202 -11.75 -18.51 -5.65
C ASN A 202 -10.88 -17.47 -4.93
N THR A 203 -9.97 -16.82 -5.65
CA THR A 203 -9.09 -15.77 -5.11
C THR A 203 -9.30 -14.46 -5.86
N ILE A 204 -9.37 -13.34 -5.13
CA ILE A 204 -9.22 -11.99 -5.69
C ILE A 204 -7.73 -11.61 -5.62
N PHE A 205 -7.16 -11.29 -6.76
CA PHE A 205 -5.78 -10.84 -6.88
C PHE A 205 -5.72 -9.33 -6.97
N TYR A 206 -4.90 -8.73 -6.13
CA TYR A 206 -4.59 -7.31 -6.14
C TYR A 206 -3.11 -7.13 -6.45
N THR A 207 -2.75 -6.25 -7.38
CA THR A 207 -1.33 -5.91 -7.60
C THR A 207 -1.08 -4.42 -7.72
N CYS A 208 -0.02 -3.96 -7.05
CA CYS A 208 0.42 -2.57 -7.02
C CYS A 208 1.94 -2.50 -6.94
N GLY A 209 2.58 -1.68 -7.76
CA GLY A 209 4.04 -1.49 -7.74
C GLY A 209 4.63 -1.17 -9.12
N PRO A 210 5.94 -1.43 -9.30
CA PRO A 210 6.62 -1.15 -10.56
C PRO A 210 5.99 -1.90 -11.75
N LYS A 211 5.96 -1.24 -12.92
CA LYS A 211 5.36 -1.77 -14.16
C LYS A 211 5.84 -3.20 -14.50
N GLY A 212 7.12 -3.48 -14.30
CA GLY A 212 7.69 -4.82 -14.55
C GLY A 212 7.05 -5.90 -13.68
N LEU A 213 6.86 -5.63 -12.39
CA LEU A 213 6.21 -6.57 -11.47
C LEU A 213 4.75 -6.79 -11.84
N ILE A 214 4.00 -5.71 -12.08
CA ILE A 214 2.58 -5.80 -12.44
C ILE A 214 2.40 -6.62 -13.72
N ASN A 215 3.20 -6.37 -14.75
CA ASN A 215 3.10 -7.12 -16.01
C ASN A 215 3.39 -8.62 -15.79
N THR A 216 4.46 -8.96 -15.07
CA THR A 216 4.78 -10.36 -14.76
C THR A 216 3.65 -11.05 -13.99
N VAL A 217 3.05 -10.39 -13.00
CA VAL A 217 1.91 -10.94 -12.26
C VAL A 217 0.71 -11.15 -13.18
N LEU A 218 0.37 -10.18 -14.02
CA LEU A 218 -0.75 -10.32 -14.97
C LEU A 218 -0.55 -11.48 -15.95
N ASP A 219 0.66 -11.67 -16.45
CA ASP A 219 0.97 -12.79 -17.35
C ASP A 219 0.81 -14.14 -16.63
N ILE A 220 1.29 -14.26 -15.39
CA ILE A 220 1.14 -15.48 -14.58
C ILE A 220 -0.36 -15.75 -14.29
N LEU A 221 -1.13 -14.75 -13.88
CA LEU A 221 -2.55 -14.91 -13.57
C LEU A 221 -3.37 -15.29 -14.80
N LYS A 222 -2.99 -14.76 -15.98
CA LYS A 222 -3.59 -15.15 -17.26
C LYS A 222 -3.26 -16.61 -17.59
N GLU A 223 -2.01 -17.04 -17.42
CA GLU A 223 -1.60 -18.44 -17.63
C GLU A 223 -2.35 -19.39 -16.68
N LEU A 224 -2.63 -18.95 -15.45
CA LEU A 224 -3.40 -19.69 -14.45
C LEU A 224 -4.92 -19.64 -14.70
N GLY A 225 -5.39 -18.96 -15.74
CA GLY A 225 -6.81 -18.86 -16.08
C GLY A 225 -7.64 -18.08 -15.08
N VAL A 226 -7.04 -17.14 -14.33
CA VAL A 226 -7.78 -16.26 -13.42
C VAL A 226 -8.68 -15.33 -14.22
N LYS A 227 -9.96 -15.26 -13.84
CA LYS A 227 -10.93 -14.40 -14.53
C LYS A 227 -10.58 -12.91 -14.33
N PRO A 228 -10.67 -12.06 -15.38
CA PRO A 228 -10.31 -10.65 -15.28
C PRO A 228 -11.03 -9.88 -14.16
N GLU A 229 -12.28 -10.22 -13.85
CA GLU A 229 -13.05 -9.57 -12.78
C GLU A 229 -12.45 -9.80 -11.38
N ASN A 230 -11.69 -10.88 -11.19
CA ASN A 230 -10.98 -11.20 -9.95
C ASN A 230 -9.58 -10.56 -9.89
N ILE A 231 -9.17 -9.79 -10.90
CA ILE A 231 -7.85 -9.13 -10.93
C ILE A 231 -8.05 -7.62 -10.78
N LYS A 232 -7.40 -7.03 -9.77
CA LYS A 232 -7.37 -5.59 -9.50
C LYS A 232 -5.93 -5.10 -9.62
N THR A 233 -5.74 -3.99 -10.34
CA THR A 233 -4.41 -3.42 -10.55
C THR A 233 -4.40 -1.93 -10.27
N GLU A 234 -3.40 -1.47 -9.55
CA GLU A 234 -3.09 -0.05 -9.39
C GLU A 234 -1.68 0.20 -9.94
N ARG A 235 -1.53 1.16 -10.86
CA ARG A 235 -0.23 1.52 -11.46
C ARG A 235 0.16 2.91 -11.00
N TRP A 236 1.45 3.11 -10.71
CA TRP A 236 1.98 4.46 -10.55
C TRP A 236 1.94 5.17 -11.91
N ASN A 237 1.27 6.31 -11.99
CA ASN A 237 1.25 7.19 -13.16
C ASN A 237 1.93 8.52 -12.82
#